data_AF-A0A966PV01-F1
#
_entry.id   AF-A0A966PV01-F1
#
_cell.length_a   1.000
_cell.length_b   1.000
_cell.length_c   1.000
_cell.angle_alpha   90.00
_cell.angle_beta   90.00
_cell.angle_gamma   90.00
#
_symmetry.space_group_name_H-M   'P 1'
#
loop_
_entity.id
_entity.type
_entity.pdbx_description
1 polymer ?
#
loop_
_entity_poly.entity_id
_entity_poly.type
_entity_poly.pdbx_seq_one_letter_code
_entity_poly.pdbx_strand_id
1 'polypeptide(L)'
;MRAVFESKKFRKDMKNLINYSIGFLDGMQAGKQKFLVNLGMDVSEMASQFIDANARVSPQTLHHVYEWYQVGSPNARLFDIDYTVNRNGVSFISSFTQSATIQHGSNTPFREKASIMENGISVTIKPKNSDVLRFEDNGDIIYTKKQVVVNNPGGITRGQFQQTFELFFGNYFTQAFLKNSGLRDYFARPKSYKKNLAAGVKGGKTVGYQTGYRWVANAGAMIR
;
A
#
# COMPACT_ATOMS: atom_id res chain seq x y z
N MET A 1 27.48 59.85 -16.23
CA MET A 1 26.37 59.00 -15.74
C MET A 1 26.73 58.48 -14.35
N ARG A 2 25.97 58.84 -13.31
CA ARG A 2 26.20 58.39 -11.94
C ARG A 2 25.25 57.22 -11.67
N ALA A 3 25.76 56.00 -11.51
CA ALA A 3 24.93 54.86 -11.14
C ALA A 3 24.40 55.05 -9.72
N VAL A 4 23.07 55.21 -9.58
CA VAL A 4 22.40 55.28 -8.28
C VAL A 4 22.00 53.86 -7.90
N PHE A 5 22.75 53.23 -7.01
CA PHE A 5 22.39 51.93 -6.46
C PHE A 5 21.33 52.11 -5.37
N GLU A 6 20.10 51.66 -5.62
CA GLU A 6 19.07 51.59 -4.58
C GLU A 6 19.36 50.47 -3.58
N SER A 7 20.36 50.71 -2.73
CA SER A 7 20.84 49.75 -1.74
C SER A 7 19.75 49.36 -0.72
N LYS A 8 18.74 50.21 -0.48
CA LYS A 8 17.55 49.86 0.34
C LYS A 8 16.66 48.81 -0.35
N LYS A 9 16.37 49.00 -1.64
CA LYS A 9 15.56 48.07 -2.44
C LYS A 9 16.27 46.73 -2.60
N PHE A 10 17.54 46.74 -2.95
CA PHE A 10 18.36 45.54 -3.04
C PHE A 10 18.36 44.74 -1.72
N ARG A 11 18.61 45.40 -0.57
CA ARG A 11 18.57 44.73 0.74
C ARG A 11 17.20 44.13 1.05
N LYS A 12 16.10 44.82 0.71
CA LYS A 12 14.74 44.31 0.87
C LYS A 12 14.49 43.08 0.01
N ASP A 13 14.88 43.13 -1.25
CA ASP A 13 14.72 42.03 -2.21
C ASP A 13 15.53 40.81 -1.79
N MET A 14 16.77 41.00 -1.32
CA MET A 14 17.61 39.93 -0.77
C MET A 14 17.03 39.31 0.50
N LYS A 15 16.51 40.14 1.43
CA LYS A 15 15.83 39.66 2.63
C LYS A 15 14.58 38.84 2.27
N ASN A 16 13.79 39.31 1.31
CA ASN A 16 12.60 38.61 0.85
C ASN A 16 12.95 37.30 0.15
N LEU A 17 14.03 37.26 -0.62
CA LEU A 17 14.53 36.03 -1.23
C LEU A 17 14.91 34.99 -0.17
N ILE A 18 15.65 35.36 0.87
CA ILE A 18 15.98 34.46 1.98
C ILE A 18 14.71 33.98 2.67
N ASN A 19 13.79 34.89 2.96
CA ASN A 19 12.50 34.57 3.57
C ASN A 19 11.66 33.63 2.69
N TYR A 20 11.71 33.80 1.37
CA TYR A 20 11.04 32.93 0.41
C TYR A 20 11.60 31.51 0.48
N SER A 21 12.92 31.33 0.53
CA SER A 21 13.56 30.02 0.72
C SER A 21 13.16 29.35 2.03
N ILE A 22 13.20 30.09 3.14
CA ILE A 22 12.78 29.58 4.45
C ILE A 22 11.31 29.18 4.41
N GLY A 23 10.45 30.06 3.90
CA GLY A 23 9.03 29.77 3.74
C GLY A 23 8.78 28.54 2.88
N PHE A 24 9.52 28.37 1.78
CA PHE A 24 9.40 27.20 0.91
C PHE A 24 9.69 25.90 1.67
N LEU A 25 10.76 25.85 2.46
CA LEU A 25 11.07 24.69 3.30
C LEU A 25 10.00 24.43 4.37
N ASP A 26 9.52 25.49 5.04
CA ASP A 26 8.43 25.38 6.02
C ASP A 26 7.15 24.82 5.37
N GLY A 27 6.83 25.32 4.17
CA GLY A 27 5.68 24.88 3.38
C GLY A 27 5.81 23.43 2.94
N MET A 28 6.99 23.00 2.47
CA MET A 28 7.25 21.61 2.11
C MET A 28 7.01 20.68 3.31
N GLN A 29 7.51 21.05 4.48
CA GLN A 29 7.33 20.27 5.70
C GLN A 29 5.85 20.17 6.09
N ALA A 30 5.10 21.27 5.99
CA ALA A 30 3.66 21.27 6.24
C ALA A 30 2.88 20.45 5.19
N GLY A 31 3.32 20.46 3.93
CA GLY A 31 2.71 19.68 2.83
C GLY A 31 3.01 18.19 2.89
N LYS A 32 4.06 17.77 3.61
CA LYS A 32 4.50 16.38 3.72
C LYS A 32 3.37 15.44 4.12
N GLN A 33 2.55 15.82 5.11
CA GLN A 33 1.46 14.95 5.56
C GLN A 33 0.43 14.70 4.45
N LYS A 34 0.05 15.73 3.70
CA LYS A 34 -0.89 15.58 2.58
C LYS A 34 -0.33 14.69 1.47
N PHE A 35 0.97 14.85 1.18
CA PHE A 35 1.68 13.96 0.25
C PHE A 35 1.66 12.51 0.71
N LEU A 36 2.01 12.24 1.97
CA LEU A 36 2.07 10.89 2.52
C LEU A 36 0.70 10.20 2.55
N VAL A 37 -0.38 10.95 2.78
CA VAL A 37 -1.75 10.41 2.67
C VAL A 37 -2.06 9.95 1.25
N ASN A 38 -1.79 10.79 0.25
CA ASN A 38 -2.03 10.41 -1.14
C ASN A 38 -1.13 9.24 -1.56
N LEU A 39 0.15 9.26 -1.16
CA LEU A 39 1.10 8.17 -1.41
C LEU A 39 0.61 6.86 -0.79
N GLY A 40 0.15 6.87 0.46
CA GLY A 40 -0.35 5.69 1.15
C GLY A 40 -1.50 5.02 0.40
N MET A 41 -2.46 5.81 -0.08
CA MET A 41 -3.60 5.32 -0.86
C MET A 41 -3.15 4.59 -2.14
N ASP A 42 -2.30 5.21 -2.95
CA ASP A 42 -1.89 4.64 -4.23
C ASP A 42 -0.99 3.40 -4.03
N VAL A 43 -0.17 3.40 -2.98
CA VAL A 43 0.72 2.28 -2.66
C VAL A 43 -0.04 1.08 -2.10
N SER A 44 -1.05 1.29 -1.27
CA SER A 44 -1.94 0.22 -0.79
C SER A 44 -2.63 -0.51 -1.94
N GLU A 45 -3.19 0.24 -2.90
CA GLU A 45 -3.84 -0.36 -4.07
C GLU A 45 -2.82 -1.10 -4.95
N MET A 46 -1.64 -0.52 -5.16
CA MET A 46 -0.60 -1.16 -5.95
C MET A 46 -0.06 -2.44 -5.31
N ALA A 47 0.10 -2.46 -3.98
CA ALA A 47 0.47 -3.67 -3.25
C ALA A 47 -0.58 -4.76 -3.45
N SER A 48 -1.86 -4.40 -3.41
CA SER A 48 -2.96 -5.33 -3.62
C SER A 48 -2.98 -5.89 -5.04
N GLN A 49 -2.78 -5.05 -6.05
CA GLN A 49 -2.66 -5.46 -7.46
C GLN A 49 -1.44 -6.35 -7.71
N PHE A 50 -0.32 -6.07 -7.03
CA PHE A 50 0.87 -6.90 -7.09
C PHE A 50 0.59 -8.30 -6.54
N ILE A 51 -0.09 -8.41 -5.41
CA ILE A 51 -0.50 -9.71 -4.84
C ILE A 51 -1.46 -10.44 -5.78
N ASP A 52 -2.44 -9.74 -6.38
CA ASP A 52 -3.35 -10.32 -7.38
C ASP A 52 -2.60 -10.90 -8.58
N ALA A 53 -1.59 -10.18 -9.07
CA ALA A 53 -0.77 -10.65 -10.19
C ALA A 53 0.02 -11.90 -9.81
N ASN A 54 0.65 -11.92 -8.64
CA ASN A 54 1.39 -13.09 -8.14
C ASN A 54 0.45 -14.29 -7.90
N ALA A 55 -0.78 -14.06 -7.43
CA ALA A 55 -1.77 -15.11 -7.22
C ALA A 55 -2.23 -15.76 -8.53
N ARG A 56 -2.32 -14.99 -9.62
CA ARG A 56 -2.60 -15.56 -10.95
C ARG A 56 -1.44 -16.40 -11.49
N VAL A 57 -0.21 -16.02 -11.19
CA VAL A 57 1.00 -16.75 -11.61
C VAL A 57 1.19 -18.03 -10.79
N SER A 58 0.94 -17.96 -9.48
CA SER A 58 1.05 -19.08 -8.57
C SER A 58 -0.21 -19.25 -7.72
N PRO A 59 -1.31 -19.80 -8.29
CA PRO A 59 -2.55 -19.97 -7.54
C PRO A 59 -2.39 -20.88 -6.32
N GLN A 60 -1.50 -21.87 -6.40
CA GLN A 60 -1.25 -22.87 -5.35
C GLN A 60 -0.71 -22.25 -4.06
N THR A 61 -0.04 -21.09 -4.13
CA THR A 61 0.58 -20.44 -2.95
C THR A 61 -0.30 -19.34 -2.36
N LEU A 62 -1.23 -18.78 -3.13
CA LEU A 62 -2.01 -17.59 -2.73
C LEU A 62 -3.54 -17.79 -2.81
N HIS A 63 -4.05 -18.96 -3.18
CA HIS A 63 -5.50 -19.18 -3.24
C HIS A 63 -6.22 -18.97 -1.89
N HIS A 64 -5.51 -19.08 -0.77
CA HIS A 64 -6.11 -18.95 0.55
C HIS A 64 -6.57 -17.52 0.85
N VAL A 65 -5.92 -16.51 0.28
CA VAL A 65 -6.28 -15.10 0.45
C VAL A 65 -7.29 -14.57 -0.57
N TYR A 66 -7.98 -15.46 -1.28
CA TYR A 66 -9.11 -15.13 -2.15
C TYR A 66 -10.35 -15.99 -1.84
N GLU A 67 -11.52 -15.55 -2.26
CA GLU A 67 -12.72 -16.39 -2.30
C GLU A 67 -12.50 -17.62 -3.17
N TRP A 68 -13.26 -18.68 -2.88
CA TRP A 68 -13.13 -19.94 -3.60
C TRP A 68 -13.31 -19.75 -5.11
N TYR A 69 -12.45 -20.40 -5.90
CA TYR A 69 -12.47 -20.38 -7.37
C TYR A 69 -12.19 -19.00 -8.01
N GLN A 70 -11.78 -18.00 -7.23
CA GLN A 70 -11.58 -16.63 -7.70
C GLN A 70 -10.16 -16.09 -7.40
N VAL A 71 -9.16 -16.97 -7.50
CA VAL A 71 -7.76 -16.66 -7.15
C VAL A 71 -7.23 -15.51 -8.04
N GLY A 72 -6.69 -14.48 -7.40
CA GLY A 72 -6.16 -13.30 -8.07
C GLY A 72 -7.22 -12.35 -8.63
N SER A 73 -8.50 -12.52 -8.29
CA SER A 73 -9.55 -11.55 -8.63
C SER A 73 -9.60 -10.43 -7.58
N PRO A 74 -9.54 -9.14 -7.98
CA PRO A 74 -9.60 -8.01 -7.04
C PRO A 74 -10.84 -8.00 -6.16
N ASN A 75 -11.99 -8.43 -6.70
CA ASN A 75 -13.27 -8.44 -5.99
C ASN A 75 -13.42 -9.64 -5.04
N ALA A 76 -12.44 -10.55 -5.03
CA ALA A 76 -12.46 -11.77 -4.24
C ALA A 76 -11.42 -11.77 -3.11
N ARG A 77 -10.70 -10.66 -2.90
CA ARG A 77 -9.63 -10.58 -1.90
C ARG A 77 -10.20 -10.85 -0.51
N LEU A 78 -9.50 -11.70 0.24
CA LEU A 78 -9.72 -11.92 1.67
C LEU A 78 -8.70 -11.17 2.52
N PHE A 79 -8.17 -10.07 1.99
CA PHE A 79 -7.20 -9.22 2.65
C PHE A 79 -7.44 -7.76 2.30
N ASP A 80 -7.11 -6.89 3.24
CA ASP A 80 -7.08 -5.44 3.09
C ASP A 80 -5.70 -4.91 3.44
N ILE A 81 -5.23 -3.88 2.72
CA ILE A 81 -3.96 -3.19 2.99
C ILE A 81 -4.25 -1.74 3.35
N ASP A 82 -4.23 -1.48 4.64
CA ASP A 82 -4.39 -0.15 5.21
C ASP A 82 -3.05 0.54 5.40
N TYR A 83 -3.11 1.85 5.63
CA TYR A 83 -1.94 2.64 5.96
C TYR A 83 -2.24 3.67 7.05
N THR A 84 -1.20 3.99 7.82
CA THR A 84 -1.23 5.06 8.81
C THR A 84 -0.15 6.08 8.50
N VAL A 85 -0.50 7.36 8.60
CA VAL A 85 0.44 8.47 8.38
C VAL A 85 0.76 9.11 9.71
N ASN A 86 2.05 9.19 10.03
CA ASN A 86 2.55 9.90 11.20
C ASN A 86 3.62 10.92 10.79
N ARG A 87 4.22 11.62 11.77
CA ARG A 87 5.25 12.65 11.50
C ARG A 87 6.49 12.07 10.81
N ASN A 88 6.79 10.80 11.04
CA ASN A 88 8.00 10.13 10.60
C ASN A 88 7.83 9.51 9.21
N GLY A 89 6.63 9.03 8.86
CA GLY A 89 6.38 8.42 7.55
C GLY A 89 4.99 7.79 7.42
N VAL A 90 4.92 6.81 6.52
CA VAL A 90 3.75 5.97 6.26
C VAL A 90 4.09 4.55 6.69
N SER A 91 3.20 3.92 7.45
CA SER A 91 3.27 2.49 7.78
C SER A 91 2.10 1.77 7.13
N PHE A 92 2.36 0.63 6.51
CA PHE A 92 1.35 -0.22 5.88
C PHE A 92 1.06 -1.43 6.75
N ILE A 93 -0.20 -1.80 6.84
CA ILE A 93 -0.69 -2.92 7.66
C ILE A 93 -1.65 -3.73 6.81
N SER A 94 -1.48 -5.05 6.81
CA SER A 94 -2.42 -5.96 6.18
C SER A 94 -3.32 -6.62 7.22
N SER A 95 -4.58 -6.84 6.88
CA SER A 95 -5.51 -7.66 7.66
C SER A 95 -6.23 -8.67 6.77
N PHE A 96 -6.75 -9.74 7.37
CA PHE A 96 -7.54 -10.74 6.66
C PHE A 96 -9.03 -10.58 6.95
N THR A 97 -9.85 -10.88 5.96
CA THR A 97 -11.31 -10.83 6.06
C THR A 97 -11.92 -12.24 6.00
N GLN A 98 -13.18 -12.33 6.46
CA GLN A 98 -13.93 -13.57 6.48
C GLN A 98 -14.42 -13.93 5.07
N SER A 99 -14.13 -15.16 4.64
CA SER A 99 -14.71 -15.72 3.41
C SER A 99 -16.24 -15.76 3.49
N ALA A 100 -16.89 -15.24 2.45
CA ALA A 100 -18.34 -15.27 2.29
C ALA A 100 -18.81 -16.43 1.42
N THR A 101 -17.93 -17.00 0.58
CA THR A 101 -18.27 -18.09 -0.32
C THR A 101 -18.02 -19.47 0.31
N ILE A 102 -18.67 -20.49 -0.27
CA ILE A 102 -18.53 -21.88 0.16
C ILE A 102 -17.70 -22.66 -0.86
N GLN A 103 -16.84 -23.55 -0.36
CA GLN A 103 -16.22 -24.56 -1.20
C GLN A 103 -17.30 -25.54 -1.67
N HIS A 104 -17.15 -26.07 -2.89
CA HIS A 104 -18.03 -27.11 -3.39
C HIS A 104 -18.10 -28.30 -2.40
N GLY A 105 -19.31 -28.73 -2.07
CA GLY A 105 -19.56 -29.78 -1.08
C GLY A 105 -19.66 -29.30 0.38
N SER A 106 -19.45 -28.01 0.66
CA SER A 106 -19.72 -27.41 1.97
C SER A 106 -21.08 -26.73 2.00
N ASN A 107 -21.69 -26.66 3.19
CA ASN A 107 -22.93 -25.91 3.44
C ASN A 107 -22.69 -24.56 4.11
N THR A 108 -21.45 -24.29 4.53
CA THR A 108 -21.09 -23.06 5.24
C THR A 108 -19.71 -22.56 4.81
N PRO A 109 -19.46 -21.23 4.83
CA PRO A 109 -18.14 -20.70 4.54
C PRO A 109 -17.10 -21.19 5.54
N PHE A 110 -15.85 -21.31 5.08
CA PHE A 110 -14.73 -21.62 5.95
C PHE A 110 -14.39 -20.37 6.77
N ARG A 111 -14.69 -20.41 8.07
CA ARG A 111 -14.34 -19.34 9.00
C ARG A 111 -12.83 -19.12 9.06
N GLU A 112 -12.42 -17.85 9.04
CA GLU A 112 -11.04 -17.40 9.13
C GLU A 112 -10.10 -18.07 8.12
N LYS A 113 -10.63 -18.45 6.95
CA LYS A 113 -9.91 -19.21 5.90
C LYS A 113 -8.49 -18.70 5.65
N ALA A 114 -8.35 -17.40 5.34
CA ALA A 114 -7.06 -16.80 5.02
C ALA A 114 -6.09 -16.89 6.21
N SER A 115 -6.53 -16.52 7.41
CA SER A 115 -5.72 -16.60 8.63
C SER A 115 -5.29 -18.03 8.97
N ILE A 116 -6.22 -18.98 8.92
CA ILE A 116 -5.96 -20.39 9.23
C ILE A 116 -4.92 -20.97 8.26
N MET A 117 -5.09 -20.73 6.97
CA MET A 117 -4.20 -21.27 5.94
C MET A 117 -2.85 -20.54 5.85
N GLU A 118 -2.81 -19.22 6.10
CA GLU A 118 -1.56 -18.45 6.13
C GLU A 118 -0.69 -18.87 7.31
N ASN A 119 -1.30 -19.08 8.48
CA ASN A 119 -0.59 -19.47 9.69
C ASN A 119 -0.35 -20.99 9.80
N GLY A 120 -0.96 -21.79 8.91
CA GLY A 120 -0.89 -23.26 8.96
C GLY A 120 -1.57 -23.84 10.21
N ILE A 121 -2.66 -23.23 10.67
CA ILE A 121 -3.42 -23.68 11.84
C ILE A 121 -4.15 -24.97 11.49
N SER A 122 -3.93 -26.02 12.28
CA SER A 122 -4.59 -27.30 12.10
C SER A 122 -6.09 -27.20 12.39
N VAL A 123 -6.89 -27.92 11.60
CA VAL A 123 -8.35 -27.96 11.78
C VAL A 123 -8.83 -29.37 12.05
N THR A 124 -9.80 -29.50 12.96
CA THR A 124 -10.44 -30.78 13.29
C THR A 124 -11.83 -30.82 12.73
N ILE A 125 -12.09 -31.80 11.86
CA ILE A 125 -13.37 -32.05 11.22
C ILE A 125 -14.03 -33.21 11.94
N LYS A 126 -15.29 -33.03 12.37
CA LYS A 126 -16.08 -34.07 13.04
C LYS A 126 -17.51 -34.13 12.50
N PRO A 127 -18.15 -35.31 12.48
CA PRO A 127 -19.57 -35.41 12.15
C PRO A 127 -20.40 -34.56 13.11
N LYS A 128 -21.38 -33.81 12.58
CA LYS A 128 -22.32 -33.01 13.41
C LYS A 128 -23.76 -33.48 13.28
N ASN A 129 -24.21 -33.76 12.06
CA ASN A 129 -25.59 -34.16 11.75
C ASN A 129 -25.66 -35.57 11.13
N SER A 130 -24.60 -36.36 11.25
CA SER A 130 -24.48 -37.72 10.71
C SER A 130 -23.55 -38.53 11.62
N ASP A 131 -23.62 -39.86 11.52
CA ASP A 131 -22.75 -40.78 12.26
C ASP A 131 -21.34 -40.89 11.65
N VAL A 132 -21.16 -40.48 10.40
CA VAL A 132 -19.89 -40.60 9.66
C VAL A 132 -19.55 -39.33 8.89
N LEU A 133 -18.25 -39.06 8.74
CA LEU A 133 -17.71 -38.20 7.70
C LEU A 133 -17.63 -38.97 6.39
N ARG A 134 -17.90 -38.28 5.27
CA ARG A 134 -17.71 -38.78 3.91
C ARG A 134 -16.90 -37.75 3.14
N PHE A 135 -15.76 -38.16 2.59
CA PHE A 135 -14.93 -37.32 1.73
C PHE A 135 -14.16 -38.19 0.74
N GLU A 136 -13.64 -37.56 -0.32
CA GLU A 136 -12.80 -38.22 -1.32
C GLU A 136 -11.33 -37.96 -0.98
N ASP A 137 -10.50 -38.99 -1.05
CA ASP A 137 -9.05 -38.91 -0.88
C ASP A 137 -8.38 -39.81 -1.93
N ASN A 138 -7.52 -39.23 -2.77
CA ASN A 138 -6.85 -39.92 -3.89
C ASN A 138 -7.78 -40.75 -4.81
N GLY A 139 -9.02 -40.31 -5.00
CA GLY A 139 -10.03 -40.98 -5.84
C GLY A 139 -10.89 -42.03 -5.11
N ASP A 140 -10.57 -42.34 -3.85
CA ASP A 140 -11.35 -43.24 -3.01
C ASP A 140 -12.31 -42.46 -2.10
N ILE A 141 -13.54 -42.97 -1.97
CA ILE A 141 -14.51 -42.41 -1.04
C ILE A 141 -14.28 -43.02 0.35
N ILE A 142 -13.85 -42.18 1.29
CA ILE A 142 -13.63 -42.56 2.69
C ILE A 142 -14.87 -42.29 3.53
N TYR A 143 -15.23 -43.26 4.37
CA TYR A 143 -16.24 -43.12 5.42
C TYR A 143 -15.60 -43.36 6.79
N THR A 144 -15.74 -42.41 7.73
CA THR A 144 -15.19 -42.59 9.08
C THR A 144 -16.08 -41.99 10.15
N LYS A 145 -16.25 -42.71 11.26
CA LYS A 145 -16.91 -42.20 12.47
C LYS A 145 -15.98 -41.29 13.30
N LYS A 146 -14.67 -41.38 13.08
CA LYS A 146 -13.66 -40.64 13.83
C LYS A 146 -13.52 -39.22 13.29
N GLN A 147 -13.13 -38.30 14.16
CA GLN A 147 -12.69 -36.98 13.74
C GLN A 147 -11.43 -37.09 12.87
N VAL A 148 -11.30 -36.18 11.90
CA VAL A 148 -10.11 -36.05 11.04
C VAL A 148 -9.42 -34.75 11.39
N VAL A 149 -8.11 -34.80 11.63
CA VAL A 149 -7.30 -33.61 11.87
C VAL A 149 -6.52 -33.32 10.59
N VAL A 150 -6.75 -32.14 10.02
CA VAL A 150 -6.00 -31.63 8.87
C VAL A 150 -4.94 -30.68 9.41
N ASN A 151 -3.70 -31.15 9.47
CA ASN A 151 -2.61 -30.40 10.09
C ASN A 151 -2.28 -29.10 9.34
N ASN A 152 -2.45 -29.10 8.02
CA ASN A 152 -2.11 -27.98 7.15
C ASN A 152 -3.17 -27.80 6.06
N PRO A 153 -4.32 -27.17 6.38
CA PRO A 153 -5.45 -27.06 5.46
C PRO A 153 -5.17 -26.20 4.21
N GLY A 154 -4.10 -25.39 4.22
CA GLY A 154 -3.69 -24.57 3.09
C GLY A 154 -2.56 -25.17 2.25
N GLY A 155 -1.99 -26.33 2.63
CA GLY A 155 -0.87 -26.90 1.89
C GLY A 155 0.35 -25.96 1.86
N ILE A 156 0.82 -25.56 0.68
CA ILE A 156 2.02 -24.72 0.55
C ILE A 156 1.79 -23.22 0.84
N THR A 157 0.57 -22.82 1.23
CA THR A 157 0.20 -21.41 1.42
C THR A 157 0.82 -20.75 2.65
N ARG A 158 1.35 -21.52 3.59
CA ARG A 158 1.83 -21.00 4.88
C ARG A 158 2.90 -19.91 4.66
N GLY A 159 2.65 -18.72 5.18
CA GLY A 159 3.55 -17.56 5.09
C GLY A 159 3.67 -16.94 3.69
N GLN A 160 2.93 -17.43 2.69
CA GLN A 160 3.10 -16.99 1.30
C GLN A 160 2.53 -15.59 1.06
N PHE A 161 1.46 -15.22 1.76
CA PHE A 161 0.95 -13.86 1.69
C PHE A 161 1.96 -12.88 2.31
N GLN A 162 2.48 -13.18 3.51
CA GLN A 162 3.50 -12.37 4.16
C GLN A 162 4.73 -12.21 3.26
N GLN A 163 5.24 -13.30 2.68
CA GLN A 163 6.39 -13.26 1.79
C GLN A 163 6.14 -12.38 0.55
N THR A 164 4.94 -12.46 -0.04
CA THR A 164 4.57 -11.64 -1.21
C THR A 164 4.43 -10.16 -0.84
N PHE A 165 3.85 -9.87 0.32
CA PHE A 165 3.73 -8.52 0.87
C PHE A 165 5.10 -7.90 1.17
N GLU A 166 6.01 -8.64 1.79
CA GLU A 166 7.39 -8.22 2.04
C GLU A 166 8.17 -8.03 0.74
N LEU A 167 7.98 -8.91 -0.25
CA LEU A 167 8.61 -8.78 -1.57
C LEU A 167 8.20 -7.47 -2.26
N PHE A 168 6.93 -7.06 -2.13
CA PHE A 168 6.46 -5.79 -2.65
C PHE A 168 7.24 -4.62 -2.04
N PHE A 169 7.27 -4.49 -0.72
CA PHE A 169 7.90 -3.34 -0.06
C PHE A 169 9.44 -3.39 -0.10
N GLY A 170 10.03 -4.57 0.03
CA GLY A 170 11.48 -4.76 0.05
C GLY A 170 12.14 -4.54 -1.31
N ASN A 171 11.51 -5.01 -2.38
CA ASN A 171 12.12 -5.03 -3.72
C ASN A 171 11.32 -4.23 -4.74
N TYR A 172 10.05 -4.59 -4.97
CA TYR A 172 9.28 -4.03 -6.09
C TYR A 172 9.04 -2.52 -5.94
N PHE A 173 8.70 -2.06 -4.73
CA PHE A 173 8.39 -0.67 -4.44
C PHE A 173 9.56 0.26 -4.76
N THR A 174 10.77 -0.10 -4.33
CA THR A 174 11.95 0.76 -4.53
C THR A 174 12.49 0.68 -5.97
N GLN A 175 12.43 -0.49 -6.60
CA GLN A 175 12.99 -0.72 -7.93
C GLN A 175 12.07 -0.25 -9.05
N ALA A 176 10.78 -0.56 -8.96
CA ALA A 176 9.81 -0.29 -10.02
C ALA A 176 8.98 0.95 -9.70
N PHE A 177 8.33 1.02 -8.53
CA PHE A 177 7.37 2.10 -8.25
C PHE A 177 8.03 3.48 -8.11
N LEU A 178 9.04 3.64 -7.26
CA LEU A 178 9.69 4.95 -7.10
C LEU A 178 10.39 5.43 -8.37
N LYS A 179 10.82 4.49 -9.22
CA LYS A 179 11.43 4.79 -10.52
C LYS A 179 10.39 5.21 -11.55
N ASN A 180 9.26 4.51 -11.62
CA ASN A 180 8.24 4.73 -12.66
C ASN A 180 7.22 5.81 -12.28
N SER A 181 7.01 6.09 -10.99
CA SER A 181 6.08 7.12 -10.50
C SER A 181 6.49 8.57 -10.82
N GLY A 182 7.71 8.80 -11.32
CA GLY A 182 8.23 10.14 -11.57
C GLY A 182 8.53 10.95 -10.30
N LEU A 183 8.30 10.40 -9.10
CA LEU A 183 8.54 11.08 -7.82
C LEU A 183 10.02 11.48 -7.65
N ARG A 184 10.95 10.62 -8.08
CA ARG A 184 12.39 10.92 -8.06
C ARG A 184 12.71 12.16 -8.89
N ASP A 185 12.22 12.23 -10.12
CA ASP A 185 12.44 13.36 -11.02
C ASP A 185 11.75 14.64 -10.52
N TYR A 186 10.56 14.48 -9.94
CA TYR A 186 9.80 15.58 -9.36
C TYR A 186 10.55 16.25 -8.21
N PHE A 187 11.03 15.47 -7.25
CA PHE A 187 11.75 16.00 -6.08
C PHE A 187 13.18 16.44 -6.41
N ALA A 188 13.83 15.85 -7.43
CA ALA A 188 15.12 16.31 -7.90
C ALA A 188 15.08 17.72 -8.52
N ARG A 189 13.91 18.20 -8.96
CA ARG A 189 13.76 19.48 -9.67
C ARG A 189 12.58 20.29 -9.12
N PRO A 190 12.79 21.20 -8.14
CA PRO A 190 11.73 22.03 -7.59
C PRO A 190 11.32 23.16 -8.56
N LYS A 191 10.69 22.80 -9.69
CA LYS A 191 10.26 23.74 -10.74
C LYS A 191 9.36 24.85 -10.19
N SER A 192 8.51 24.53 -9.21
CA SER A 192 7.62 25.49 -8.54
C SER A 192 8.38 26.58 -7.79
N TYR A 193 9.53 26.25 -7.19
CA TYR A 193 10.40 27.23 -6.53
C TYR A 193 10.96 28.23 -7.55
N LYS A 194 11.55 27.72 -8.63
CA LYS A 194 12.11 28.58 -9.70
C LYS A 194 11.03 29.44 -10.36
N LYS A 195 9.87 28.86 -10.67
CA LYS A 195 8.75 29.55 -11.33
C LYS A 195 8.21 30.72 -10.50
N ASN A 196 8.14 30.56 -9.18
CA ASN A 196 7.57 31.58 -8.28
C ASN A 196 8.62 32.50 -7.64
N LEU A 197 9.88 32.44 -8.07
CA LEU A 197 10.97 33.23 -7.51
C LEU A 197 10.69 34.75 -7.57
N ALA A 198 10.19 35.25 -8.70
CA ALA A 198 9.87 36.67 -8.87
C ALA A 198 8.74 37.13 -7.91
N ALA A 199 7.75 36.27 -7.66
CA ALA A 199 6.73 36.53 -6.65
C ALA A 199 7.30 36.41 -5.23
N GLY A 200 8.23 35.48 -5.00
CA GLY A 200 8.96 35.30 -3.75
C GLY A 200 9.79 36.52 -3.35
N VAL A 201 10.50 37.15 -4.30
CA VAL A 201 11.25 38.39 -4.04
C VAL A 201 10.32 39.53 -3.60
N LYS A 202 9.06 39.55 -4.08
CA LYS A 202 8.06 40.55 -3.70
C LYS A 202 7.37 40.22 -2.36
N GLY A 203 6.97 38.97 -2.16
CA GLY A 203 6.10 38.54 -1.06
C GLY A 203 6.78 37.74 0.06
N GLY A 204 8.06 37.41 -0.08
CA GLY A 204 8.87 36.77 0.95
C GLY A 204 8.31 35.43 1.45
N LYS A 205 8.26 35.30 2.78
CA LYS A 205 8.00 34.02 3.48
C LYS A 205 6.64 33.40 3.14
N THR A 206 5.58 34.20 3.09
CA THR A 206 4.22 33.69 2.84
C THR A 206 4.09 33.05 1.47
N VAL A 207 4.68 33.67 0.44
CA VAL A 207 4.70 33.11 -0.92
C VAL A 207 5.55 31.84 -0.98
N GLY A 208 6.66 31.81 -0.24
CA GLY A 208 7.49 30.62 -0.05
C GLY A 208 6.67 29.46 0.49
N TYR A 209 6.01 29.68 1.62
CA TYR A 209 5.18 28.69 2.30
C TYR A 209 4.11 28.09 1.40
N GLN A 210 3.33 28.94 0.73
CA GLN A 210 2.28 28.47 -0.19
C GLN A 210 2.87 27.69 -1.37
N THR A 211 4.01 28.11 -1.90
CA THR A 211 4.68 27.43 -3.02
C THR A 211 5.21 26.06 -2.60
N GLY A 212 5.90 25.97 -1.46
CA GLY A 212 6.45 24.72 -0.94
C GLY A 212 5.37 23.71 -0.56
N TYR A 213 4.31 24.18 0.11
CA TYR A 213 3.17 23.35 0.47
C TYR A 213 2.53 22.72 -0.76
N ARG A 214 2.16 23.54 -1.76
CA ARG A 214 1.53 23.04 -2.99
C ARG A 214 2.44 22.12 -3.77
N TRP A 215 3.74 22.41 -3.81
CA TRP A 215 4.71 21.57 -4.51
C TRP A 215 4.77 20.17 -3.90
N VAL A 216 4.87 20.02 -2.58
CA VAL A 216 4.90 18.68 -1.97
C VAL A 216 3.53 18.00 -2.00
N ALA A 217 2.47 18.72 -1.62
CA ALA A 217 1.12 18.15 -1.53
C ALA A 217 0.61 17.58 -2.87
N ASN A 218 1.02 18.19 -3.99
CA ASN A 218 0.61 17.76 -5.33
C ASN A 218 1.48 16.62 -5.90
N ALA A 219 2.60 16.26 -5.27
CA ALA A 219 3.47 15.19 -5.76
C ALA A 219 2.73 13.84 -5.82
N GLY A 220 1.83 13.58 -4.86
CA GLY A 220 1.03 12.35 -4.84
C GLY A 220 0.01 12.28 -5.98
N ALA A 221 -0.46 13.42 -6.49
CA ALA A 221 -1.39 13.43 -7.63
C ALA A 221 -0.72 13.02 -8.96
N MET A 222 0.61 12.89 -9.00
CA MET A 222 1.36 12.45 -10.19
C MET A 222 1.48 10.93 -10.32
N ILE A 223 1.05 10.18 -9.30
CA ILE A 223 1.17 8.72 -9.26
C ILE A 223 0.02 8.04 -10.05
N ARG A 224 -1.00 8.82 -10.43
CA ARG A 224 -2.19 8.38 -11.18
C ARG A 224 -2.01 8.41 -12.68
#